data_AF-A0A1D2YV57-F1
#
_entry.id   AF-A0A1D2YV57-F1
#
_cell.length_a   1.000
_cell.length_b   1.000
_cell.length_c   1.000
_cell.angle_alpha   90.00
_cell.angle_beta   90.00
_cell.angle_gamma   90.00
#
_symmetry.space_group_name_H-M   'P 1'
#
loop_
_entity.id
_entity.type
_entity.pdbx_description
1 polymer ?
#
loop_
_entity_poly.entity_id
_entity_poly.type
_entity_poly.pdbx_seq_one_letter_code
_entity_poly.pdbx_strand_id
1 'polypeptide(L)'
;MKAIESLLEELKSVLKIHNQKPYLPYWGDLFIILNQVKKIAIKNNEDVYFYQIKPSGKLKYDYKKKQFIVEVPDLNILVKDDELIDSLLNGRFIPK
;
A
#
# COMPACT_ATOMS: atom_id res chain seq x y z
N MET A 1 9.56 8.92 -9.17
CA MET A 1 9.28 9.52 -7.85
C MET A 1 7.93 10.22 -7.80
N LYS A 2 7.67 11.30 -8.58
CA LYS A 2 6.38 12.03 -8.56
C LYS A 2 5.11 11.17 -8.63
N ALA A 3 5.12 10.09 -9.42
CA ALA A 3 3.96 9.20 -9.55
C ALA A 3 3.65 8.43 -8.26
N ILE A 4 4.66 7.91 -7.55
CA ILE A 4 4.46 7.17 -6.30
C ILE A 4 3.98 8.09 -5.18
N GLU A 5 4.52 9.31 -5.13
CA GLU A 5 4.07 10.35 -4.20
C GLU A 5 2.60 10.70 -4.42
N SER A 6 2.15 10.87 -5.68
CA SER A 6 0.72 11.09 -5.99
C SER A 6 -0.16 9.95 -5.49
N LEU A 7 0.23 8.70 -5.77
CA LEU A 7 -0.51 7.52 -5.33
C LEU A 7 -0.58 7.40 -3.80
N LEU A 8 0.47 7.84 -3.10
CA LEU A 8 0.48 7.87 -1.63
C LEU A 8 -0.50 8.91 -1.07
N GLU A 9 -0.59 10.08 -1.69
CA GLU A 9 -1.56 11.11 -1.28
C GLU A 9 -3.00 10.69 -1.58
N GLU A 10 -3.24 10.03 -2.72
CA GLU A 10 -4.52 9.41 -3.05
C GLU A 10 -4.90 8.34 -2.02
N LEU A 11 -3.97 7.44 -1.67
CA LEU A 11 -4.17 6.44 -0.62
C LEU A 11 -4.56 7.10 0.72
N LYS A 12 -3.79 8.09 1.16
CA LYS A 12 -4.05 8.81 2.41
C LYS A 12 -5.43 9.47 2.40
N SER A 13 -5.85 10.04 1.27
CA SER A 13 -7.17 10.63 1.09
C SER A 13 -8.27 9.57 1.25
N VAL A 14 -8.17 8.45 0.56
CA VAL A 14 -9.15 7.34 0.65
C VAL A 14 -9.27 6.83 2.09
N LEU A 15 -8.14 6.58 2.77
CA LEU A 15 -8.13 6.12 4.16
C LEU A 15 -8.74 7.16 5.13
N LYS A 16 -8.48 8.46 4.90
CA LYS A 16 -9.08 9.53 5.70
C LYS A 16 -10.59 9.57 5.54
N ILE A 17 -11.10 9.43 4.31
CA ILE A 17 -12.55 9.42 4.05
C ILE A 17 -13.19 8.16 4.67
N HIS A 18 -12.54 7.00 4.54
CA HIS A 18 -13.00 5.76 5.16
C HIS A 18 -13.19 5.90 6.68
N ASN A 19 -12.21 6.49 7.38
CA ASN A 19 -12.31 6.74 8.82
C ASN A 19 -13.51 7.63 9.20
N GLN A 20 -13.97 8.50 8.30
CA GLN A 20 -15.14 9.35 8.52
C GLN A 20 -16.46 8.65 8.15
N LYS A 21 -16.44 7.77 7.15
CA LYS A 21 -17.63 7.12 6.58
C LYS A 21 -17.35 5.63 6.29
N PRO A 22 -17.17 4.78 7.32
CA PRO A 22 -16.65 3.42 7.14
C PRO A 22 -17.58 2.49 6.34
N TYR A 23 -18.85 2.86 6.18
CA TYR A 23 -19.86 2.09 5.46
C TYR A 23 -19.82 2.24 3.93
N LEU A 24 -18.97 3.12 3.39
CA LEU A 24 -18.82 3.32 1.94
C LEU A 24 -17.82 2.32 1.32
N PRO A 25 -18.01 1.93 0.04
CA PRO A 25 -17.23 0.87 -0.60
C PRO A 25 -15.90 1.38 -1.18
N TYR A 26 -14.88 1.58 -0.35
CA TYR A 26 -13.54 2.07 -0.77
C TYR A 26 -12.60 0.99 -1.32
N TRP A 27 -13.03 -0.26 -1.31
CA TRP A 27 -12.24 -1.41 -1.77
C TRP A 27 -11.71 -1.23 -3.20
N GLY A 28 -12.55 -0.70 -4.09
CA GLY A 28 -12.17 -0.47 -5.49
C GLY A 28 -11.04 0.54 -5.64
N ASP A 29 -11.13 1.67 -4.94
CA ASP A 29 -10.11 2.73 -5.00
C ASP A 29 -8.76 2.23 -4.48
N LEU A 30 -8.76 1.51 -3.36
CA LEU A 30 -7.55 0.92 -2.79
C LEU A 30 -6.93 -0.10 -3.74
N PHE A 31 -7.75 -0.96 -4.36
CA PHE A 31 -7.26 -1.94 -5.33
C PHE A 31 -6.63 -1.28 -6.56
N ILE A 32 -7.23 -0.20 -7.07
CA ILE A 32 -6.69 0.57 -8.20
C ILE A 32 -5.32 1.15 -7.85
N ILE A 33 -5.20 1.78 -6.69
CA ILE A 33 -3.94 2.39 -6.21
C ILE A 33 -2.85 1.32 -6.11
N LEU A 34 -3.13 0.20 -5.42
CA LEU A 34 -2.17 -0.90 -5.28
C LEU A 34 -1.76 -1.44 -6.65
N ASN A 35 -2.71 -1.66 -7.55
CA ASN A 35 -2.43 -2.13 -8.91
C ASN A 35 -1.56 -1.15 -9.71
N GLN A 36 -1.72 0.16 -9.53
CA GLN A 36 -0.86 1.16 -10.17
C GLN A 36 0.58 1.07 -9.66
N VAL A 37 0.79 0.85 -8.36
CA VAL A 37 2.13 0.59 -7.79
C VAL A 37 2.76 -0.64 -8.44
N LYS A 38 2.01 -1.74 -8.58
CA LYS A 38 2.48 -2.95 -9.27
C LYS A 38 2.88 -2.68 -10.71
N LYS A 39 2.05 -1.94 -11.46
CA LYS A 39 2.34 -1.59 -12.85
C LYS A 39 3.64 -0.80 -12.98
N ILE A 40 3.91 0.12 -12.05
CA ILE A 40 5.17 0.87 -12.03
C ILE A 40 6.35 -0.09 -11.81
N ALA A 41 6.27 -0.98 -10.83
CA ALA A 41 7.33 -1.96 -10.55
C ALA A 41 7.59 -2.88 -11.75
N ILE A 42 6.53 -3.39 -12.37
CA ILE A 42 6.62 -4.27 -13.54
C ILE A 42 7.21 -3.53 -14.73
N LYS A 43 6.77 -2.29 -14.98
CA LYS A 43 7.27 -1.46 -16.09
C LYS A 43 8.78 -1.18 -15.94
N ASN A 44 9.23 -0.96 -14.71
CA ASN A 44 10.62 -0.63 -14.41
C ASN A 44 11.51 -1.86 -14.14
N ASN A 45 10.92 -3.06 -14.00
CA ASN A 45 11.59 -4.29 -13.57
C ASN A 45 12.34 -4.15 -12.23
N GLU A 46 11.76 -3.41 -11.28
CA GLU A 46 12.40 -3.11 -9.99
C GLU A 46 11.39 -3.14 -8.84
N ASP A 47 11.89 -3.37 -7.63
CA ASP A 47 11.11 -3.23 -6.42
C ASP A 47 10.68 -1.76 -6.24
N VAL A 48 9.42 -1.55 -5.87
CA VAL A 48 8.89 -0.20 -5.63
C VAL A 48 8.61 -0.03 -4.16
N TYR A 49 9.37 0.85 -3.52
CA TYR A 49 9.05 1.35 -2.20
C TYR A 49 7.83 2.27 -2.30
N PHE A 50 6.77 1.96 -1.53
CA PHE A 50 5.54 2.73 -1.56
C PHE A 50 5.52 3.80 -0.45
N TYR A 51 5.65 3.39 0.81
CA TYR A 51 5.65 4.32 1.94
C TYR A 51 6.23 3.72 3.23
N GLN A 52 6.49 4.61 4.19
CA GLN A 52 6.94 4.25 5.54
C GLN A 52 5.74 3.99 6.46
N ILE A 53 5.83 2.96 7.30
CA ILE A 53 4.82 2.60 8.30
C ILE A 53 5.26 3.11 9.68
N LYS A 54 4.33 3.65 10.48
CA LYS A 54 4.58 4.01 11.90
C LYS A 54 4.44 2.78 12.82
N PRO A 55 5.26 2.62 13.89
CA PRO A 55 6.40 3.44 14.28
C PRO A 55 7.69 3.11 13.52
N SER A 56 7.82 1.89 13.01
CA SER A 56 8.97 1.44 12.23
C SER A 56 8.55 0.39 11.22
N GLY A 57 8.80 0.66 9.94
CA GLY A 57 8.58 -0.30 8.88
C GLY A 57 8.40 0.40 7.54
N LYS A 58 8.26 -0.39 6.50
CA LYS A 58 8.02 0.07 5.14
C LYS A 58 7.15 -0.91 4.37
N LEU A 59 6.26 -0.36 3.55
CA LEU A 59 5.57 -1.13 2.54
C LEU A 59 6.31 -0.96 1.21
N LYS A 60 6.65 -2.09 0.59
CA LYS A 60 7.16 -2.12 -0.79
C LYS A 60 6.43 -3.18 -1.59
N TYR A 61 6.48 -3.06 -2.92
CA TYR A 61 6.15 -4.14 -3.82
C TYR A 61 7.44 -4.78 -4.33
N ASP A 62 7.58 -6.09 -4.13
CA ASP A 62 8.71 -6.88 -4.62
C ASP A 62 8.38 -7.39 -6.04
N TYR A 63 9.15 -6.92 -7.03
CA TYR A 63 8.88 -7.23 -8.44
C TYR A 63 9.08 -8.72 -8.74
N LYS A 64 10.09 -9.34 -8.15
CA LYS A 64 10.44 -10.75 -8.40
C LYS A 64 9.41 -11.69 -7.79
N LYS A 65 8.98 -11.41 -6.55
CA LYS A 65 7.96 -12.20 -5.84
C LYS A 65 6.53 -11.85 -6.25
N LYS A 66 6.34 -10.73 -6.96
CA LYS A 66 5.05 -10.21 -7.43
C LYS A 66 4.05 -9.99 -6.28
N GLN A 67 4.56 -9.54 -5.13
CA GLN A 67 3.77 -9.39 -3.90
C GLN A 67 4.17 -8.13 -3.14
N PHE A 68 3.23 -7.61 -2.36
CA PHE A 68 3.55 -6.59 -1.36
C PHE A 68 4.27 -7.22 -0.18
N ILE A 69 5.26 -6.48 0.33
CA ILE A 69 6.02 -6.86 1.51
C ILE A 69 5.94 -5.69 2.49
N VAL A 70 5.47 -6.00 3.69
CA VAL A 70 5.65 -5.16 4.87
C VAL A 70 6.97 -5.57 5.51
N GLU A 71 7.98 -4.71 5.38
CA GLU A 71 9.27 -4.90 6.04
C GLU A 71 9.23 -4.14 7.37
N VAL A 72 9.28 -4.87 8.47
CA VAL A 72 9.40 -4.35 9.85
C VAL A 72 10.75 -4.81 10.41
N PRO A 73 11.22 -4.26 11.55
CA PRO A 73 12.43 -4.77 12.19
C PRO A 73 12.35 -6.29 12.36
N ASP A 74 13.39 -6.99 11.90
CA ASP A 74 13.59 -8.43 12.04
C ASP A 74 12.59 -9.35 11.30
N LEU A 75 11.61 -8.80 10.58
CA LEU A 75 10.60 -9.60 9.88
C LEU A 75 10.10 -8.97 8.57
N ASN A 76 9.99 -9.80 7.54
CA ASN A 76 9.34 -9.44 6.27
C ASN A 76 8.05 -10.22 6.14
N ILE A 77 6.93 -9.52 6.07
CA ILE A 77 5.60 -10.11 5.93
C ILE A 77 5.17 -9.97 4.47
N LEU A 78 5.01 -11.10 3.78
CA LEU A 78 4.38 -11.15 2.46
C LEU A 78 2.88 -11.01 2.64
N VAL A 79 2.27 -10.04 1.97
CA VAL A 79 0.84 -9.73 2.13
C VAL A 79 0.19 -9.75 0.76
N LYS A 80 -0.95 -10.45 0.64
CA LYS A 80 -1.77 -10.39 -0.57
C LYS A 80 -2.51 -9.06 -0.64
N ASP A 81 -3.00 -8.70 -1.82
CA ASP A 81 -3.64 -7.40 -2.03
C ASP A 81 -4.89 -7.21 -1.17
N ASP A 82 -5.74 -8.25 -1.11
CA ASP A 82 -6.95 -8.29 -0.31
C ASP A 82 -6.63 -8.18 1.19
N GLU A 83 -5.68 -8.96 1.67
CA GLU A 83 -5.22 -8.91 3.07
C GLU A 83 -4.62 -7.54 3.43
N LEU A 84 -3.91 -6.90 2.50
CA LEU A 84 -3.34 -5.57 2.67
C LEU A 84 -4.44 -4.50 2.71
N ILE A 85 -5.42 -4.57 1.81
CA ILE A 85 -6.58 -3.67 1.79
C ILE A 85 -7.34 -3.78 3.12
N ASP A 86 -7.67 -5.01 3.54
CA ASP A 86 -8.34 -5.24 4.82
C ASP A 86 -7.53 -4.71 5.99
N SER A 87 -6.21 -4.94 5.99
CA SER A 87 -5.33 -4.42 7.04
C SER A 87 -5.37 -2.89 7.10
N LEU A 88 -5.34 -2.21 5.95
CA LEU A 88 -5.39 -0.75 5.85
C LEU A 88 -6.73 -0.19 6.32
N LEU A 89 -7.85 -0.80 5.91
CA LEU A 89 -9.19 -0.42 6.36
C LEU A 89 -9.35 -0.62 7.88
N ASN A 90 -8.70 -1.64 8.44
CA ASN A 90 -8.67 -1.91 9.89
C ASN A 90 -7.62 -1.09 10.67
N GLY A 91 -7.00 -0.06 10.07
CA GLY A 91 -6.08 0.82 10.76
C GLY A 91 -4.66 0.26 10.95
N ARG A 92 -4.30 -0.83 10.27
CA ARG A 92 -2.95 -1.43 10.30
C ARG A 92 -2.13 -0.97 9.10
N PHE A 93 -0.81 -0.97 9.26
CA PHE A 93 0.16 -0.57 8.22
C PHE A 93 -0.09 0.82 7.63
N ILE A 94 -0.68 1.73 8.41
CA ILE A 94 -1.06 3.07 7.92
C ILE A 94 0.19 3.87 7.55
N PRO A 95 0.18 4.57 6.39
CA PRO A 95 1.29 5.41 5.97
C PRO A 95 1.60 6.52 6.98
N LYS A 96 2.89 6.84 7.11
CA LYS A 96 3.40 7.88 8.01
C LYS A 96 2.92 9.29 7.68
#